data_AF-A0A7W3R7C9-F1
#
_entry.id   AF-A0A7W3R7C9-F1
#
_cell.length_a   1.000
_cell.length_b   1.000
_cell.length_c   1.000
_cell.angle_alpha   90.00
_cell.angle_beta   90.00
_cell.angle_gamma   90.00
#
_symmetry.space_group_name_H-M   'P 1'
#
loop_
_entity.id
_entity.type
_entity.pdbx_description
1 polymer ?
#
loop_
_entity_poly.entity_id
_entity_poly.type
_entity_poly.pdbx_seq_one_letter_code
_entity_poly.pdbx_strand_id
1 'polypeptide(L)'
;MLWPADEPWPFCGSSEHEDLPGSQPIAMVPILQIYARDVPELPFPAATNLCQVLWCPFVHEYDYRPVVHVSWRDSSTVTEVLAHPPQPAASEEGLLPKPCTLSPERVTEYPAWELPEEVTEKIRAWQESRQRNPDGWEYDYHLAVAPGTKVGGWISWIQAPETVTCDQGHQMHHLLTIASWEHEPGSAQRWTPLQERHLLGPDFDPNRLSPTGLLIGDAGSIYLFTCLQCPDRPVEGVSQWS
;
A
#
# COMPACT_ATOMS: atom_id res chain seq x y z
N MET A 1 9.85 -7.77 -12.31
CA MET A 1 8.57 -7.16 -12.73
C MET A 1 8.39 -7.43 -14.22
N LEU A 2 7.15 -7.66 -14.69
CA LEU A 2 6.82 -7.94 -16.09
C LEU A 2 6.77 -6.63 -16.91
N TRP A 3 7.92 -5.97 -17.08
CA TRP A 3 8.04 -4.75 -17.87
C TRP A 3 8.51 -5.07 -19.29
N PRO A 4 7.88 -4.56 -20.37
CA PRO A 4 8.30 -4.83 -21.74
C PRO A 4 9.68 -4.26 -22.06
N ALA A 5 10.44 -4.95 -22.91
CA ALA A 5 11.76 -4.49 -23.34
C ALA A 5 11.73 -3.27 -24.27
N ASP A 6 10.61 -3.05 -24.96
CA ASP A 6 10.39 -1.96 -25.93
C ASP A 6 9.73 -0.72 -25.32
N GLU A 7 9.34 -0.78 -24.04
CA GLU A 7 8.80 0.36 -23.31
C GLU A 7 9.88 1.03 -22.44
N PRO A 8 9.94 2.38 -22.42
CA PRO A 8 10.88 3.09 -21.55
C PRO A 8 10.59 2.79 -20.08
N TRP A 9 11.64 2.60 -19.28
CA TRP A 9 11.50 2.47 -17.84
C TRP A 9 11.04 3.80 -17.22
N PRO A 10 10.19 3.82 -16.18
CA PRO A 10 9.78 5.05 -15.52
C PRO A 10 10.92 5.70 -14.73
N PHE A 11 11.10 7.01 -14.89
CA PHE A 11 12.04 7.80 -14.11
C PHE A 11 11.32 8.95 -13.41
N CYS A 12 11.72 9.25 -12.17
CA CYS A 12 11.30 10.44 -11.46
C CYS A 12 12.14 11.63 -11.91
N GLY A 13 11.49 12.64 -12.52
CA GLY A 13 12.13 13.84 -13.03
C GLY A 13 12.02 15.05 -12.11
N SER A 14 11.78 14.85 -10.81
CA SER A 14 11.68 15.95 -9.85
C SER A 14 12.98 16.77 -9.78
N SER A 15 12.86 18.09 -9.69
CA SER A 15 14.00 19.00 -9.52
C SER A 15 14.71 18.81 -8.18
N GLU A 16 14.06 18.19 -7.20
CA GLU A 16 14.69 17.84 -5.91
C GLU A 16 15.85 16.83 -6.08
N HIS A 17 15.95 16.17 -7.24
CA HIS A 17 17.08 15.31 -7.57
C HIS A 17 18.31 16.06 -8.11
N GLU A 18 18.22 17.37 -8.37
CA GLU A 18 19.32 18.15 -8.96
C GLU A 18 20.57 18.20 -8.06
N ASP A 19 20.36 18.17 -6.74
CA ASP A 19 21.43 18.15 -5.72
C ASP A 19 22.04 16.77 -5.51
N LEU A 20 21.46 15.71 -6.10
CA LEU A 20 22.03 14.38 -6.05
C LEU A 20 23.19 14.25 -7.06
N PRO A 21 24.23 13.44 -6.74
CA PRO A 21 25.36 13.24 -7.65
C PRO A 21 24.91 12.77 -9.03
N GLY A 22 25.19 13.59 -10.06
CA GLY A 22 24.92 13.25 -11.45
C GLY A 22 23.49 13.56 -11.91
N SER A 23 23.00 14.78 -11.66
CA SER A 23 21.71 15.40 -12.04
C SER A 23 20.97 14.70 -13.19
N GLN A 24 20.37 13.56 -12.88
CA GLN A 24 19.63 12.73 -13.82
C GLN A 24 18.31 12.34 -13.16
N PRO A 25 17.26 12.15 -13.95
CA PRO A 25 16.05 11.50 -13.49
C PRO A 25 16.40 10.20 -12.75
N ILE A 26 15.75 9.96 -11.60
CA ILE A 26 16.00 8.77 -10.79
C ILE A 26 15.17 7.61 -11.32
N ALA A 27 15.80 6.48 -11.63
CA ALA A 27 15.08 5.28 -12.04
C ALA A 27 14.11 4.86 -10.93
N MET A 28 12.82 4.73 -11.27
CA MET A 28 11.83 4.29 -10.28
C MET A 28 12.03 2.82 -9.93
N VAL A 29 11.69 2.46 -8.71
CA VAL A 29 11.89 1.11 -8.18
C VAL A 29 10.57 0.34 -8.16
N PRO A 30 10.56 -0.95 -8.51
CA PRO A 30 9.35 -1.75 -8.53
C PRO A 30 8.90 -2.09 -7.10
N ILE A 31 7.66 -1.75 -6.76
CA ILE A 31 7.10 -1.94 -5.41
C ILE A 31 6.12 -3.09 -5.36
N LEU A 32 5.20 -3.13 -6.32
CA LEU A 32 4.13 -4.11 -6.31
C LEU A 32 3.75 -4.48 -7.75
N GLN A 33 3.45 -5.76 -7.96
CA GLN A 33 2.81 -6.23 -9.18
C GLN A 33 1.69 -7.20 -8.80
N ILE A 34 0.47 -6.87 -9.21
CA ILE A 34 -0.73 -7.67 -8.93
C ILE A 34 -1.44 -8.05 -10.23
N TYR A 35 -1.86 -9.31 -10.33
CA TYR A 35 -2.71 -9.76 -11.42
C TYR A 35 -4.18 -9.71 -11.00
N ALA A 36 -5.06 -9.37 -11.94
CA ALA A 36 -6.51 -9.29 -11.70
C ALA A 36 -7.10 -10.61 -11.15
N ARG A 37 -6.55 -11.76 -11.56
CA ARG A 37 -6.97 -13.08 -11.07
C ARG A 37 -6.74 -13.29 -9.58
N ASP A 38 -5.76 -12.59 -8.99
CA ASP A 38 -5.38 -12.73 -7.59
C ASP A 38 -6.18 -11.76 -6.70
N VAL A 39 -6.80 -10.73 -7.29
CA VAL A 39 -7.58 -9.68 -6.60
C VAL A 39 -8.85 -9.32 -7.39
N PRO A 40 -9.83 -10.24 -7.49
CA PRO A 40 -10.98 -10.07 -8.38
C PRO A 40 -11.94 -8.94 -7.96
N GLU A 41 -11.86 -8.46 -6.71
CA GLU A 41 -12.61 -7.30 -6.23
C GLU A 41 -12.09 -5.96 -6.78
N LEU A 42 -10.83 -5.91 -7.24
CA LEU A 42 -10.24 -4.66 -7.70
C LEU A 42 -10.74 -4.33 -9.12
N PRO A 43 -11.27 -3.12 -9.38
CA PRO A 43 -11.83 -2.76 -10.67
C PRO A 43 -10.72 -2.35 -11.66
N PHE A 44 -10.06 -3.34 -12.26
CA PHE A 44 -9.07 -3.12 -13.31
C PHE A 44 -9.67 -2.34 -14.50
N PRO A 45 -8.87 -1.47 -15.15
CA PRO A 45 -9.27 -0.86 -16.42
C PRO A 45 -9.62 -1.92 -17.48
N ALA A 46 -10.51 -1.55 -18.41
CA ALA A 46 -10.91 -2.46 -19.48
C ALA A 46 -9.71 -2.98 -20.27
N ALA A 47 -9.73 -4.26 -20.64
CA ALA A 47 -8.65 -4.94 -21.37
C ALA A 47 -7.28 -4.96 -20.65
N THR A 48 -7.24 -4.76 -19.34
CA THR A 48 -6.01 -4.95 -18.54
C THR A 48 -6.20 -6.07 -17.51
N ASN A 49 -5.12 -6.74 -17.15
CA ASN A 49 -5.13 -7.81 -16.14
C ASN A 49 -3.91 -7.77 -15.21
N LEU A 50 -3.09 -6.72 -15.32
CA LEU A 50 -1.87 -6.50 -14.57
C LEU A 50 -1.76 -5.03 -14.14
N CYS A 51 -1.50 -4.82 -12.86
CA CYS A 51 -1.23 -3.52 -12.26
C CYS A 51 0.17 -3.56 -11.65
N GLN A 52 0.98 -2.58 -12.00
CA GLN A 52 2.36 -2.45 -11.57
C GLN A 52 2.54 -1.09 -10.92
N VAL A 53 3.05 -1.11 -9.69
CA VAL A 53 3.38 0.09 -8.93
C VAL A 53 4.89 0.20 -8.87
N LEU A 54 5.38 1.36 -9.29
CA LEU A 54 6.75 1.80 -9.11
C LEU A 54 6.74 3.11 -8.34
N TRP A 55 7.81 3.43 -7.64
CA TRP A 55 7.95 4.75 -7.03
C TRP A 55 9.36 5.30 -7.15
N CYS A 56 9.50 6.61 -6.91
CA CYS A 56 10.79 7.22 -6.64
C CYS A 56 11.33 6.68 -5.30
N PRO A 57 12.60 6.24 -5.21
CA PRO A 57 13.19 5.78 -3.95
C PRO A 57 13.64 6.94 -3.03
N PHE A 58 12.98 8.10 -3.12
CA PHE A 58 13.21 9.30 -2.31
C PHE A 58 11.88 9.87 -1.87
N VAL A 59 11.84 10.44 -0.66
CA VAL A 59 10.70 11.23 -0.18
C VAL A 59 10.83 12.64 -0.74
N HIS A 60 9.75 13.16 -1.31
CA HIS A 60 9.73 14.51 -1.86
C HIS A 60 9.21 15.54 -0.84
N GLU A 61 9.88 16.69 -0.72
CA GLU A 61 9.64 17.66 0.37
C GLU A 61 8.24 18.27 0.32
N TYR A 62 7.68 18.52 -0.87
CA TYR A 62 6.38 19.17 -1.00
C TYR A 62 5.24 18.33 -0.41
N ASP A 63 5.34 17.02 -0.61
CA ASP A 63 4.25 16.07 -0.40
C ASP A 63 4.57 15.03 0.69
N TYR A 64 5.78 15.11 1.25
CA TYR A 64 6.40 14.17 2.20
C TYR A 64 6.14 12.72 1.81
N ARG A 65 6.27 12.37 0.53
CA ARG A 65 6.08 10.99 0.03
C ARG A 65 6.89 10.73 -1.24
N PRO A 66 7.14 9.47 -1.61
CA PRO A 66 7.70 9.17 -2.91
C PRO A 66 6.70 9.43 -4.03
N VAL A 67 7.19 9.92 -5.17
CA VAL A 67 6.39 10.03 -6.40
C VAL A 67 6.07 8.62 -6.91
N VAL A 68 4.81 8.33 -7.14
CA VAL A 68 4.33 7.01 -7.56
C VAL A 68 4.01 6.99 -9.05
N HIS A 69 4.34 5.88 -9.70
CA HIS A 69 3.93 5.58 -11.06
C HIS A 69 3.17 4.25 -11.08
N VAL A 70 1.96 4.26 -11.62
CA VAL A 70 1.15 3.06 -11.79
C VAL A 70 0.96 2.77 -13.28
N SER A 71 1.26 1.55 -13.68
CA SER A 71 1.04 1.05 -15.03
C SER A 71 -0.01 -0.05 -15.02
N TRP A 72 -1.05 0.14 -15.81
CA TRP A 72 -2.09 -0.85 -16.09
C TRP A 72 -1.85 -1.45 -17.47
N ARG A 73 -1.78 -2.78 -17.57
CA ARG A 73 -1.52 -3.44 -18.85
C ARG A 73 -2.19 -4.81 -18.97
N ASP A 74 -2.31 -5.29 -20.20
CA ASP A 74 -2.53 -6.71 -20.45
C ASP A 74 -1.19 -7.44 -20.42
N SER A 75 -1.02 -8.35 -19.46
CA SER A 75 0.17 -9.19 -19.37
C SER A 75 0.41 -10.06 -20.60
N SER A 76 -0.64 -10.35 -21.41
CA SER A 76 -0.50 -11.18 -22.61
C SER A 76 0.21 -10.47 -23.77
N THR A 77 0.25 -9.13 -23.75
CA THR A 77 0.93 -8.35 -24.79
C THR A 77 2.44 -8.23 -24.56
N VAL A 78 2.91 -8.57 -23.35
CA VAL A 78 4.34 -8.57 -23.02
C VAL A 78 5.00 -9.83 -23.56
N THR A 79 5.63 -9.71 -24.73
CA THR A 79 6.30 -10.84 -25.41
C THR A 79 7.78 -10.96 -25.04
N GLU A 80 8.46 -9.81 -24.85
CA GLU A 80 9.84 -9.73 -24.37
C GLU A 80 9.91 -8.89 -23.10
N VAL A 81 10.47 -9.45 -22.03
CA VAL A 81 10.61 -8.77 -20.74
C VAL A 81 11.97 -8.08 -20.67
N LEU A 82 12.00 -6.85 -20.16
CA LEU A 82 13.22 -6.11 -19.89
C LEU A 82 14.11 -6.89 -18.91
N ALA A 83 15.21 -7.44 -19.41
CA ALA A 83 16.08 -8.34 -18.65
C ALA A 83 16.84 -7.63 -17.52
N HIS A 84 17.21 -6.37 -17.73
CA HIS A 84 17.98 -5.56 -16.78
C HIS A 84 17.32 -4.21 -16.57
N PRO A 85 16.31 -4.11 -15.70
CA PRO A 85 15.76 -2.83 -15.28
C PRO A 85 16.86 -1.92 -14.74
N PRO A 86 16.88 -0.63 -15.09
CA PRO A 86 17.84 0.31 -14.57
C PRO A 86 17.72 0.37 -13.03
N GLN A 87 18.86 0.41 -12.36
CA GLN A 87 18.93 0.61 -10.93
C GLN A 87 18.97 2.11 -10.63
N PRO A 88 18.31 2.59 -9.55
CA PRO A 88 18.46 3.97 -9.13
C PRO A 88 19.92 4.23 -8.74
N ALA A 89 20.43 5.42 -9.05
CA ALA A 89 21.81 5.83 -8.73
C ALA A 89 22.04 5.95 -7.21
N ALA A 90 20.98 6.28 -6.47
CA ALA A 90 20.93 6.36 -5.02
C ALA A 90 19.49 6.14 -4.55
N SER A 91 19.30 5.89 -3.26
CA SER A 91 17.99 5.72 -2.63
C SER A 91 18.07 6.13 -1.16
N GLU A 92 16.96 6.56 -0.61
CA GLU A 92 16.79 6.64 0.84
C GLU A 92 16.69 5.24 1.46
N GLU A 93 17.16 5.14 2.71
CA GLU A 93 17.05 3.91 3.48
C GLU A 93 15.57 3.57 3.70
N GLY A 94 15.20 2.29 3.55
CA GLY A 94 13.82 1.82 3.77
C GLY A 94 12.87 1.99 2.59
N LEU A 95 13.23 2.71 1.52
CA LEU A 95 12.37 2.86 0.32
C LEU A 95 12.66 1.86 -0.80
N LEU A 96 13.59 0.93 -0.58
CA LEU A 96 13.87 -0.18 -1.48
C LEU A 96 13.28 -1.48 -0.92
N PRO A 97 12.28 -2.09 -1.58
CA PRO A 97 11.76 -3.36 -1.12
C PRO A 97 12.72 -4.51 -1.43
N LYS A 98 12.76 -5.48 -0.53
CA LYS A 98 13.32 -6.81 -0.76
C LYS A 98 12.40 -7.57 -1.72
N PRO A 99 12.94 -8.24 -2.75
CA PRO A 99 12.11 -9.07 -3.63
C PRO A 99 11.41 -10.18 -2.85
N CYS A 100 10.08 -10.23 -2.96
CA CYS A 100 9.24 -11.24 -2.33
C CYS A 100 8.06 -11.63 -3.23
N THR A 101 7.41 -12.74 -2.91
CA THR A 101 6.16 -13.16 -3.54
C THR A 101 4.98 -12.77 -2.67
N LEU A 102 3.84 -12.46 -3.29
CA LEU A 102 2.60 -12.20 -2.58
C LEU A 102 1.87 -13.51 -2.24
N SER A 103 1.24 -13.55 -1.07
CA SER A 103 0.31 -14.60 -0.66
C SER A 103 -0.98 -13.94 -0.16
N PRO A 104 -1.86 -13.48 -1.08
CA PRO A 104 -3.02 -12.69 -0.70
C PRO A 104 -4.03 -13.50 0.12
N GLU A 105 -4.52 -12.92 1.21
CA GLU A 105 -5.66 -13.42 1.99
C GLU A 105 -6.81 -12.42 1.90
N ARG A 106 -8.02 -12.91 1.61
CA ARG A 106 -9.21 -12.07 1.64
C ARG A 106 -9.70 -11.94 3.09
N VAL A 107 -9.74 -10.71 3.58
CA VAL A 107 -10.25 -10.38 4.91
C VAL A 107 -11.44 -9.44 4.85
N THR A 108 -12.26 -9.45 5.89
CA THR A 108 -13.32 -8.44 6.09
C THR A 108 -12.80 -7.36 7.02
N GLU A 109 -13.01 -6.11 6.61
CA GLU A 109 -12.68 -4.91 7.37
C GLU A 109 -13.93 -4.07 7.64
N TYR A 110 -13.81 -3.17 8.61
CA TYR A 110 -14.83 -2.20 8.98
C TYR A 110 -14.20 -0.80 9.11
N PRO A 111 -14.99 0.27 8.92
CA PRO A 111 -14.47 1.63 9.06
C PRO A 111 -14.05 1.93 10.49
N ALA A 112 -13.05 2.80 10.64
CA ALA A 112 -12.65 3.37 11.93
C ALA A 112 -13.24 4.77 12.12
N TRP A 113 -13.04 5.66 11.15
CA TRP A 113 -13.44 7.07 11.24
C TRP A 113 -14.89 7.33 10.79
N GLU A 114 -15.39 6.52 9.85
CA GLU A 114 -16.67 6.74 9.18
C GLU A 114 -17.88 6.14 9.92
N LEU A 115 -17.70 5.79 11.20
CA LEU A 115 -18.76 5.20 12.01
C LEU A 115 -19.79 6.23 12.48
N PRO A 116 -21.10 5.92 12.39
CA PRO A 116 -22.13 6.72 13.03
C PRO A 116 -21.91 6.80 14.55
N GLU A 117 -22.21 7.95 15.16
CA GLU A 117 -22.03 8.19 16.60
C GLU A 117 -22.66 7.10 17.48
N GLU A 118 -23.88 6.67 17.16
CA GLU A 118 -24.58 5.60 17.89
C GLU A 118 -23.81 4.27 17.85
N VAL A 119 -23.12 3.97 16.75
CA VAL A 119 -22.31 2.75 16.61
C VAL A 119 -21.02 2.90 17.41
N THR A 120 -20.36 4.07 17.32
CA THR A 120 -19.16 4.41 18.10
C THR A 120 -19.41 4.28 19.60
N GLU A 121 -20.54 4.77 20.11
CA GLU A 121 -20.90 4.64 21.52
C GLU A 121 -21.13 3.18 21.93
N LYS A 122 -21.78 2.37 21.09
CA LYS A 122 -21.98 0.94 21.35
C LYS A 122 -20.65 0.18 21.39
N ILE A 123 -19.73 0.52 20.49
CA ILE A 123 -18.38 -0.06 20.45
C ILE A 123 -17.62 0.29 21.74
N ARG A 124 -17.61 1.57 22.15
CA ARG A 124 -16.98 2.01 23.41
C ARG A 124 -17.55 1.27 24.62
N ALA A 125 -18.88 1.22 24.75
CA ALA A 125 -19.54 0.53 25.85
C ALA A 125 -19.25 -0.99 25.86
N TRP A 126 -19.09 -1.61 24.69
CA TRP A 126 -18.68 -3.00 24.59
C TRP A 126 -17.21 -3.20 25.00
N GLN A 127 -16.29 -2.35 24.54
CA GLN A 127 -14.86 -2.41 24.87
C GLN A 127 -14.60 -2.31 26.38
N GLU A 128 -15.30 -1.41 27.06
CA GLU A 128 -15.18 -1.20 28.52
C GLU A 128 -15.78 -2.34 29.35
N SER A 129 -16.66 -3.16 28.75
CA SER A 129 -17.37 -4.22 29.46
C SER A 129 -16.56 -5.51 29.55
N ARG A 130 -16.00 -5.80 30.74
CA ARG A 130 -15.31 -7.08 31.02
C ARG A 130 -16.18 -8.33 30.84
N GLN A 131 -17.51 -8.19 30.96
CA GLN A 131 -18.43 -9.31 30.74
C GLN A 131 -18.61 -9.61 29.25
N ARG A 132 -18.66 -8.57 28.40
CA ARG A 132 -18.91 -8.71 26.96
C ARG A 132 -17.63 -8.78 26.12
N ASN A 133 -16.53 -8.26 26.66
CA ASN A 133 -15.19 -8.26 26.08
C ASN A 133 -14.16 -8.78 27.11
N PRO A 134 -14.25 -10.07 27.50
CA PRO A 134 -13.37 -10.64 28.51
C PRO A 134 -11.89 -10.64 28.08
N ASP A 135 -11.63 -10.75 26.78
CA ASP A 135 -10.29 -10.82 26.20
C ASP A 135 -9.68 -9.43 25.92
N GLY A 136 -10.45 -8.34 26.12
CA GLY A 136 -9.93 -6.98 26.01
C GLY A 136 -9.67 -6.51 24.57
N TRP A 137 -10.43 -6.99 23.59
CA TRP A 137 -10.33 -6.55 22.20
C TRP A 137 -10.63 -5.06 22.09
N GLU A 138 -9.79 -4.36 21.34
CA GLU A 138 -10.00 -2.96 20.93
C GLU A 138 -10.45 -2.94 19.47
N TYR A 139 -11.53 -2.21 19.17
CA TYR A 139 -12.15 -2.23 17.84
C TYR A 139 -11.19 -1.70 16.77
N ASP A 140 -10.64 -0.50 16.96
CA ASP A 140 -9.77 0.14 15.97
C ASP A 140 -8.54 -0.71 15.65
N TYR A 141 -7.98 -1.35 16.69
CA TYR A 141 -6.74 -2.10 16.60
C TYR A 141 -6.92 -3.55 16.13
N HIS A 142 -7.99 -4.22 16.55
CA HIS A 142 -8.16 -5.66 16.33
C HIS A 142 -9.35 -6.03 15.44
N LEU A 143 -10.28 -5.13 15.15
CA LEU A 143 -11.54 -5.49 14.48
C LEU A 143 -11.91 -4.59 13.30
N ALA A 144 -11.39 -3.37 13.23
CA ALA A 144 -11.75 -2.39 12.21
C ALA A 144 -10.94 -2.60 10.92
N VAL A 145 -9.83 -1.89 10.80
CA VAL A 145 -9.01 -1.81 9.59
C VAL A 145 -7.85 -2.79 9.72
N ALA A 146 -7.62 -3.65 8.73
CA ALA A 146 -6.44 -4.50 8.74
C ALA A 146 -5.19 -3.62 8.56
N PRO A 147 -4.13 -3.82 9.35
CA PRO A 147 -2.83 -3.24 9.07
C PRO A 147 -2.25 -3.86 7.80
N GLY A 148 -1.11 -3.34 7.35
CA GLY A 148 -0.34 -3.97 6.28
C GLY A 148 -0.67 -3.54 4.86
N THR A 149 0.03 -4.19 3.93
CA THR A 149 -0.10 -3.94 2.50
C THR A 149 -1.38 -4.63 2.01
N LYS A 150 -2.29 -3.87 1.40
CA LYS A 150 -3.60 -4.38 0.99
C LYS A 150 -4.16 -3.70 -0.23
N VAL A 151 -5.13 -4.38 -0.85
CA VAL A 151 -5.86 -3.91 -2.03
C VAL A 151 -7.27 -3.50 -1.63
N GLY A 152 -7.62 -2.24 -1.88
CA GLY A 152 -8.89 -1.65 -1.45
C GLY A 152 -9.06 -1.68 0.06
N GLY A 153 -10.30 -1.83 0.52
CA GLY A 153 -10.64 -1.79 1.95
C GLY A 153 -10.60 -0.39 2.54
N TRP A 154 -10.63 -0.33 3.87
CA TRP A 154 -10.63 0.91 4.65
C TRP A 154 -9.21 1.38 4.94
N ILE A 155 -9.03 2.67 5.18
CA ILE A 155 -7.73 3.27 5.49
C ILE A 155 -7.65 3.52 7.00
N SER A 156 -6.53 3.15 7.60
CA SER A 156 -6.23 3.47 9.00
C SER A 156 -5.57 4.84 9.04
N TRP A 157 -6.36 5.90 8.88
CA TRP A 157 -5.87 7.27 8.89
C TRP A 157 -5.24 7.64 10.23
N ILE A 158 -4.08 8.30 10.18
CA ILE A 158 -3.37 8.83 11.36
C ILE A 158 -4.03 10.14 11.82
N GLN A 159 -4.50 10.93 10.86
CA GLN A 159 -5.20 12.18 11.06
C GLN A 159 -6.62 12.08 10.48
N ALA A 160 -7.32 13.20 10.34
CA ALA A 160 -8.64 13.21 9.71
C ALA A 160 -8.57 12.62 8.28
N PRO A 161 -9.59 11.84 7.85
CA PRO A 161 -9.63 11.29 6.50
C PRO A 161 -9.54 12.37 5.41
N GLU A 162 -8.74 12.10 4.38
CA GLU A 162 -8.61 12.99 3.24
C GLU A 162 -9.54 12.59 2.09
N THR A 163 -10.09 13.59 1.40
CA THR A 163 -10.82 13.39 0.15
C THR A 163 -9.90 13.69 -1.02
N VAL A 164 -9.67 12.68 -1.85
CA VAL A 164 -8.80 12.78 -3.03
C VAL A 164 -9.64 12.96 -4.29
N THR A 165 -9.29 13.93 -5.12
CA THR A 165 -9.96 14.21 -6.40
C THR A 165 -8.95 14.25 -7.52
N CYS A 166 -9.28 13.65 -8.66
CA CYS A 166 -8.45 13.78 -9.87
C CYS A 166 -8.62 15.18 -10.51
N ASP A 167 -7.79 15.51 -11.51
CA ASP A 167 -7.85 16.78 -12.26
C ASP A 167 -9.20 17.07 -12.93
N GLN A 168 -10.01 16.05 -13.18
CA GLN A 168 -11.37 16.19 -13.72
C GLN A 168 -12.44 16.45 -12.64
N GLY A 169 -12.04 16.55 -11.38
CA GLY A 169 -12.92 16.79 -10.23
C GLY A 169 -13.69 15.57 -9.72
N HIS A 170 -13.45 14.37 -10.27
CA HIS A 170 -14.05 13.14 -9.75
C HIS A 170 -13.38 12.72 -8.44
N GLN A 171 -14.19 12.32 -7.45
CA GLN A 171 -13.70 11.66 -6.25
C GLN A 171 -12.98 10.35 -6.62
N MET A 172 -11.79 10.16 -6.07
CA MET A 172 -10.98 8.97 -6.25
C MET A 172 -11.25 7.98 -5.11
N HIS A 173 -10.99 6.71 -5.39
CA HIS A 173 -11.26 5.60 -4.47
C HIS A 173 -9.95 4.95 -4.03
N HIS A 174 -9.89 4.49 -2.78
CA HIS A 174 -8.74 3.76 -2.27
C HIS A 174 -8.47 2.53 -3.14
N LEU A 175 -7.25 2.47 -3.68
CA LEU A 175 -6.74 1.42 -4.55
C LEU A 175 -5.85 0.47 -3.75
N LEU A 176 -4.82 1.00 -3.08
CA LEU A 176 -3.80 0.22 -2.38
C LEU A 176 -3.34 0.94 -1.13
N THR A 177 -3.08 0.18 -0.06
CA THR A 177 -2.20 0.61 1.03
C THR A 177 -0.89 -0.15 0.89
N ILE A 178 0.23 0.55 0.95
CA ILE A 178 1.58 -0.02 1.04
C ILE A 178 2.14 0.37 2.39
N ALA A 179 2.37 -0.61 3.25
CA ALA A 179 2.74 -0.38 4.64
C ALA A 179 4.19 -0.79 4.91
N SER A 180 4.79 -0.18 5.93
CA SER A 180 6.09 -0.62 6.46
C SER A 180 5.99 -2.02 7.07
N TRP A 181 4.90 -2.28 7.81
CA TRP A 181 4.64 -3.54 8.51
C TRP A 181 3.29 -4.12 8.14
N GLU A 182 3.23 -5.45 8.00
CA GLU A 182 2.01 -6.20 7.68
C GLU A 182 1.05 -6.32 8.87
N HIS A 183 1.59 -6.32 10.08
CA HIS A 183 0.85 -6.21 11.33
C HIS A 183 1.84 -5.86 12.44
N GLU A 184 1.35 -5.77 13.67
CA GLU A 184 2.16 -5.57 14.87
C GLU A 184 1.85 -6.65 15.91
N PRO A 185 2.69 -6.84 16.95
CA PRO A 185 2.53 -7.96 17.88
C PRO A 185 1.17 -8.01 18.57
N GLY A 186 0.59 -6.85 18.92
CA GLY A 186 -0.71 -6.81 19.60
C GLY A 186 -1.86 -7.22 18.68
N SER A 187 -1.81 -6.85 17.41
CA SER A 187 -2.88 -7.10 16.45
C SER A 187 -2.71 -8.42 15.67
N ALA A 188 -1.54 -9.06 15.82
CA ALA A 188 -1.17 -10.33 15.18
C ALA A 188 -2.19 -11.45 15.40
N GLN A 189 -2.82 -11.53 16.59
CA GLN A 189 -3.83 -12.56 16.86
C GLN A 189 -4.99 -12.53 15.84
N ARG A 190 -5.36 -11.34 15.36
CA ARG A 190 -6.39 -11.17 14.34
C ARG A 190 -5.82 -11.22 12.93
N TRP A 191 -4.77 -10.44 12.70
CA TRP A 191 -4.37 -10.00 11.36
C TRP A 191 -3.21 -10.78 10.77
N THR A 192 -2.58 -11.67 11.54
CA THR A 192 -1.68 -12.65 10.92
C THR A 192 -2.49 -13.59 10.01
N PRO A 193 -2.06 -13.75 8.73
CA PRO A 193 -2.73 -14.64 7.78
C PRO A 193 -2.94 -16.03 8.36
N LEU A 194 -4.07 -16.66 8.02
CA LEU A 194 -4.46 -17.96 8.59
C LEU A 194 -3.39 -19.03 8.38
N GLN A 195 -2.73 -19.03 7.22
CA GLN A 195 -1.67 -19.95 6.87
C GLN A 195 -0.41 -19.71 7.71
N GLU A 196 -0.23 -18.52 8.27
CA GLU A 196 0.95 -18.10 9.01
C GLU A 196 0.73 -18.06 10.53
N ARG A 197 -0.50 -18.23 11.03
CA ARG A 197 -0.77 -18.21 12.48
C ARG A 197 0.03 -19.21 13.30
N HIS A 198 0.42 -20.34 12.69
CA HIS A 198 1.29 -21.33 13.33
C HIS A 198 2.70 -20.78 13.67
N LEU A 199 3.05 -19.61 13.12
CA LEU A 199 4.31 -18.91 13.33
C LEU A 199 4.29 -17.94 14.52
N LEU A 200 3.13 -17.67 15.13
CA LEU A 200 2.98 -16.74 16.27
C LEU A 200 3.47 -17.30 17.62
N GLY A 201 4.39 -18.26 17.59
CA GLY A 201 4.95 -18.89 18.78
C GLY A 201 6.01 -18.03 19.49
N PRO A 202 6.58 -18.53 20.59
CA PRO A 202 7.66 -17.87 21.34
C PRO A 202 8.90 -17.52 20.50
N ASP A 203 9.12 -18.26 19.41
CA ASP A 203 10.23 -18.08 18.46
C ASP A 203 9.84 -17.18 17.27
N PHE A 204 8.86 -16.29 17.44
CA PHE A 204 8.45 -15.35 16.40
C PHE A 204 9.63 -14.44 15.97
N ASP A 205 9.94 -14.45 14.67
CA ASP A 205 10.94 -13.56 14.07
C ASP A 205 10.32 -12.19 13.76
N PRO A 206 10.75 -11.09 14.42
CA PRO A 206 10.24 -9.75 14.16
C PRO A 206 10.37 -9.29 12.71
N ASN A 207 11.32 -9.83 11.95
CA ASN A 207 11.46 -9.48 10.53
C ASN A 207 10.26 -9.92 9.69
N ARG A 208 9.42 -10.82 10.20
CA ARG A 208 8.16 -11.22 9.55
C ARG A 208 7.11 -10.13 9.55
N LEU A 209 7.25 -9.12 10.42
CA LEU A 209 6.38 -7.95 10.38
C LEU A 209 6.66 -7.09 9.14
N SER A 210 7.88 -7.11 8.59
CA SER A 210 8.27 -6.34 7.39
C SER A 210 8.96 -7.25 6.36
N PRO A 211 8.22 -8.17 5.71
CA PRO A 211 8.81 -9.09 4.72
C PRO A 211 9.38 -8.33 3.51
N THR A 212 8.78 -7.18 3.18
CA THR A 212 9.26 -6.27 2.13
C THR A 212 10.51 -5.51 2.55
N GLY A 213 10.81 -5.40 3.84
CA GLY A 213 11.89 -4.55 4.36
C GLY A 213 11.67 -3.05 4.13
N LEU A 214 10.45 -2.64 3.78
CA LEU A 214 10.08 -1.24 3.65
C LEU A 214 10.01 -0.59 5.03
N LEU A 215 10.49 0.65 5.10
CA LEU A 215 10.34 1.52 6.26
C LEU A 215 10.01 2.93 5.76
N ILE A 216 8.72 3.24 5.77
CA ILE A 216 8.17 4.51 5.30
C ILE A 216 8.09 5.43 6.52
N GLY A 217 9.06 6.33 6.68
CA GLY A 217 9.05 7.22 7.83
C GLY A 217 9.23 6.49 9.16
N ASP A 218 8.44 6.87 10.16
CA ASP A 218 8.37 6.16 11.45
C ASP A 218 7.38 4.99 11.39
N ALA A 219 7.65 4.04 10.48
CA ALA A 219 6.81 2.86 10.21
C ALA A 219 5.37 3.16 9.73
N GLY A 220 5.20 4.21 8.93
CA GLY A 220 3.94 4.60 8.32
C GLY A 220 3.54 3.78 7.08
N SER A 221 2.59 4.35 6.34
CA SER A 221 2.01 3.76 5.12
C SER A 221 1.81 4.82 4.04
N ILE A 222 1.79 4.38 2.78
CA ILE A 222 1.39 5.16 1.62
C ILE A 222 0.07 4.59 1.07
N TYR A 223 -0.89 5.47 0.84
CA TYR A 223 -2.20 5.15 0.29
C TYR A 223 -2.25 5.60 -1.17
N LEU A 224 -2.63 4.70 -2.07
CA LEU A 224 -2.86 5.03 -3.47
C LEU A 224 -4.36 5.10 -3.70
N PHE A 225 -4.79 6.15 -4.40
CA PHE A 225 -6.16 6.37 -4.82
C PHE A 225 -6.23 6.31 -6.33
N THR A 226 -7.30 5.76 -6.89
CA THR A 226 -7.53 5.77 -8.34
C THR A 226 -8.89 6.34 -8.71
N CYS A 227 -8.95 7.06 -9.83
CA CYS A 227 -10.22 7.50 -10.39
C CYS A 227 -10.85 6.37 -11.20
N LEU A 228 -12.06 5.95 -10.82
CA LEU A 228 -12.79 4.90 -11.54
C LEU A 228 -13.57 5.42 -12.77
N GLN A 229 -13.67 6.75 -12.91
CA GLN A 229 -14.46 7.41 -13.96
C GLN A 229 -13.60 7.83 -15.15
N CYS A 230 -12.35 8.24 -14.90
CA CYS A 230 -11.42 8.62 -15.96
C CYS A 230 -10.91 7.37 -16.72
N PRO A 231 -10.91 7.35 -18.07
CA PRO A 231 -10.49 6.19 -18.85
C PRO A 231 -9.02 5.77 -18.65
N ASP A 232 -8.14 6.76 -18.45
CA ASP A 232 -6.70 6.62 -18.21
C ASP A 232 -6.36 6.18 -16.79
N ARG A 233 -7.35 6.15 -15.88
CA ARG A 233 -7.26 5.59 -14.53
C ARG A 233 -6.09 6.20 -13.74
N PRO A 234 -6.06 7.55 -13.60
CA PRO A 234 -5.02 8.23 -12.86
C PRO A 234 -4.99 7.71 -11.44
N VAL A 235 -3.78 7.70 -10.88
CA VAL A 235 -3.50 7.29 -9.51
C VAL A 235 -2.79 8.42 -8.80
N GLU A 236 -3.24 8.71 -7.57
CA GLU A 236 -2.62 9.70 -6.69
C GLU A 236 -2.13 8.99 -5.43
N GLY A 237 -0.92 9.35 -4.97
CA GLY A 237 -0.39 8.89 -3.70
C GLY A 237 -0.77 9.85 -2.57
N VAL A 238 -1.04 9.34 -1.38
CA VAL A 238 -1.32 10.09 -0.17
C VAL A 238 -0.58 9.43 0.99
N SER A 239 -0.08 10.23 1.92
CA SER A 239 0.55 9.74 3.16
C SER A 239 0.17 10.69 4.29
N GLN A 240 -0.04 10.14 5.49
CA GLN A 240 -0.21 10.93 6.69
C GLN A 240 0.89 10.64 7.69
N TRP A 241 1.28 11.67 8.42
CA TRP A 241 2.38 11.67 9.36
C TRP A 241 1.85 12.05 10.74
N SER A 242 2.33 11.37 11.79
CA SER A 242 2.00 11.65 13.19
C SER A 242 2.86 12.75 13.79
#